data_AF-A0A2G8KG65-F1
#
_entry.id   AF-A0A2G8KG65-F1
#
_cell.length_a   1.000
_cell.length_b   1.000
_cell.length_c   1.000
_cell.angle_alpha   90.00
_cell.angle_beta   90.00
_cell.angle_gamma   90.00
#
_symmetry.space_group_name_H-M   'P 1'
#
loop_
_entity.id
_entity.type
_entity.pdbx_description
1 polymer ?
#
loop_
_entity_poly.entity_id
_entity_poly.type
_entity_poly.pdbx_seq_one_letter_code
_entity_poly.pdbx_strand_id
1 'polypeptide(L)'
;MSGRGRPTRSLGKRKTKQTTLSQQSLASSLTRNLSQTDNSDSEDDVTHTLNATIDRAMKNISRELNAIKEDFNKAIADLRLSVDDLKRETKTLKEQCKNLTDRVRILEEDKTRHESLINKQERFSRRNNLRLVGVPTTEGEDCMAIAREILAEAGYPTAKWRGLIGMGE
;
A
#
# COMPACT_ATOMS: atom_id res chain seq x y z
N MET A 1 -1.23 31.52 -24.55
CA MET A 1 -2.55 30.92 -24.85
C MET A 1 -2.77 29.77 -23.89
N SER A 2 -3.95 29.77 -23.24
CA SER A 2 -4.65 28.70 -22.49
C SER A 2 -3.85 27.76 -21.58
N GLY A 3 -4.19 27.54 -20.32
CA GLY A 3 -5.47 27.75 -19.63
C GLY A 3 -5.55 26.76 -18.48
N ARG A 4 -6.06 27.23 -17.35
CA ARG A 4 -6.17 26.56 -16.05
C ARG A 4 -7.09 25.34 -16.11
N GLY A 5 -6.87 24.36 -15.24
CA GLY A 5 -7.82 23.25 -15.02
C GLY A 5 -7.68 22.59 -13.65
N ARG A 6 -8.03 23.31 -12.58
CA ARG A 6 -8.28 22.74 -11.24
C ARG A 6 -9.77 22.43 -11.15
N PRO A 7 -10.22 21.19 -10.89
CA PRO A 7 -11.62 20.93 -10.65
C PRO A 7 -12.05 21.44 -9.28
N THR A 8 -13.10 22.25 -9.31
CA THR A 8 -13.83 22.80 -8.18
C THR A 8 -14.88 21.82 -7.64
N ARG A 9 -14.86 21.65 -6.31
CA ARG A 9 -16.01 21.56 -5.39
C ARG A 9 -17.12 20.51 -5.67
N SER A 10 -17.28 19.56 -4.74
CA SER A 10 -18.61 19.06 -4.36
C SER A 10 -18.81 19.16 -2.84
N LEU A 11 -19.77 20.00 -2.46
CA LEU A 11 -20.27 20.20 -1.11
C LEU A 11 -21.04 18.95 -0.64
N GLY A 12 -20.35 18.03 0.02
CA GLY A 12 -20.97 16.94 0.77
C GLY A 12 -21.15 17.33 2.23
N LYS A 13 -22.23 18.04 2.55
CA LYS A 13 -22.65 18.27 3.94
C LYS A 13 -23.05 16.92 4.56
N ARG A 14 -22.17 16.28 5.33
CA ARG A 14 -22.59 15.29 6.33
C ARG A 14 -22.76 15.99 7.66
N LYS A 15 -24.04 16.20 8.02
CA LYS A 15 -24.48 16.48 9.39
C LYS A 15 -24.07 15.30 10.26
N THR A 16 -22.88 15.36 10.87
CA THR A 16 -22.60 14.54 12.04
C THR A 16 -23.21 15.28 13.21
N LYS A 17 -24.29 14.69 13.73
CA LYS A 17 -25.07 15.19 14.86
C LYS A 17 -24.11 15.49 16.01
N GLN A 18 -24.00 16.76 16.38
CA GLN A 18 -23.56 17.13 17.71
C GLN A 18 -24.50 16.43 18.68
N THR A 19 -23.99 15.42 19.39
CA THR A 19 -24.60 15.00 20.65
C THR A 19 -24.36 16.14 21.61
N THR A 20 -25.22 17.15 21.57
CA THR A 20 -25.40 18.06 22.69
C THR A 20 -25.86 17.19 23.84
N LEU A 21 -24.93 16.85 24.74
CA LEU A 21 -25.26 16.39 26.07
C LEU A 21 -26.30 17.38 26.62
N SER A 22 -27.53 16.90 26.78
CA SER A 22 -28.58 17.61 27.48
C SER A 22 -28.17 17.68 28.95
N GLN A 23 -27.37 18.69 29.29
CA GLN A 23 -27.17 19.12 30.68
C GLN A 23 -28.39 19.85 31.25
N GLN A 24 -29.53 19.84 30.55
CA GLN A 24 -30.73 20.60 30.95
C GLN A 24 -31.73 19.81 31.79
N SER A 25 -31.49 18.53 32.10
CA SER A 25 -32.50 17.70 32.77
C SER A 25 -32.42 17.65 34.31
N LEU A 26 -31.37 18.21 34.93
CA LEU A 26 -31.26 18.18 36.41
C LEU A 26 -31.82 19.46 37.05
N ALA A 27 -31.61 20.63 36.45
CA ALA A 27 -32.05 21.90 37.02
C ALA A 27 -33.58 22.06 36.99
N SER A 28 -34.23 21.57 35.93
CA SER A 28 -35.67 21.74 35.70
C SER A 28 -36.57 20.87 36.59
N SER A 29 -36.04 19.77 37.16
CA SER A 29 -36.76 18.99 38.18
C SER A 29 -36.65 19.57 39.59
N LEU A 30 -35.63 20.37 39.87
CA LEU A 30 -35.44 21.03 41.18
C LEU A 30 -36.36 22.24 41.37
N THR A 31 -36.73 22.95 40.29
CA THR A 31 -37.47 24.21 40.41
C THR A 31 -39.00 24.05 40.50
N ARG A 32 -39.55 22.86 40.20
CA ARG A 32 -41.02 22.68 40.13
C ARG A 32 -41.69 22.35 41.48
N ASN A 33 -40.92 22.01 42.52
CA ASN A 33 -41.46 21.60 43.82
C ASN A 33 -41.37 22.67 44.92
N LEU A 34 -40.89 23.89 44.62
CA LEU A 34 -40.62 24.92 45.65
C LEU A 34 -41.72 25.97 45.79
N SER A 35 -42.91 25.78 45.20
CA SER A 35 -43.98 26.79 45.18
C SER A 35 -45.28 26.33 45.85
N GLN A 36 -45.19 25.67 47.01
CA GLN A 36 -46.32 25.47 47.93
C GLN A 36 -45.82 24.93 49.29
N THR A 37 -45.52 25.82 50.23
CA THR A 37 -45.43 25.47 51.66
C THR A 37 -46.04 26.62 52.46
N ASP A 38 -47.35 26.52 52.69
CA ASP A 38 -48.02 27.22 53.80
C ASP A 38 -47.73 26.49 55.12
N ASN A 39 -47.73 27.25 56.20
CA ASN A 39 -47.26 26.90 57.54
C ASN A 39 -47.94 25.68 58.22
N SER A 40 -47.12 25.01 59.05
CA SER A 40 -47.43 24.12 60.18
C SER A 40 -47.50 22.60 59.89
N ASP A 41 -46.63 21.86 60.60
CA ASP A 41 -46.39 20.42 60.60
C ASP A 41 -45.94 19.81 59.26
N SER A 42 -44.62 19.54 59.14
CA SER A 42 -44.02 18.36 58.47
C SER A 42 -42.60 18.63 57.94
N GLU A 43 -41.65 19.06 58.78
CA GLU A 43 -40.22 19.00 58.40
C GLU A 43 -39.81 17.57 57.99
N ASP A 44 -40.44 16.56 58.59
CA ASP A 44 -40.27 15.15 58.22
C ASP A 44 -40.74 14.83 56.79
N ASP A 45 -41.80 15.46 56.27
CA ASP A 45 -42.32 15.16 54.92
C ASP A 45 -41.46 15.83 53.83
N VAL A 46 -40.94 17.03 54.11
CA VAL A 46 -39.97 17.71 53.23
C VAL A 46 -38.64 16.95 53.18
N THR A 47 -38.16 16.44 54.31
CA THR A 47 -36.94 15.62 54.33
C THR A 47 -37.14 14.26 53.65
N HIS A 48 -38.30 13.61 53.80
CA HIS A 48 -38.62 12.37 53.11
C HIS A 48 -38.71 12.53 51.59
N THR A 49 -39.34 13.60 51.10
CA THR A 49 -39.44 13.90 49.66
C THR A 49 -38.08 14.26 49.05
N LEU A 50 -37.23 15.00 49.78
CA LEU A 50 -35.85 15.28 49.38
C LEU A 50 -35.02 13.99 49.27
N ASN A 51 -35.06 13.13 50.30
CA ASN A 51 -34.34 11.86 50.33
C ASN A 51 -34.79 10.93 49.19
N ALA A 52 -36.10 10.83 48.92
CA ALA A 52 -36.62 10.05 47.80
C ALA A 52 -36.15 10.58 46.44
N THR A 53 -35.97 11.91 46.32
CA THR A 53 -35.45 12.55 45.10
C THR A 53 -33.95 12.27 44.92
N ILE A 54 -33.17 12.37 46.01
CA ILE A 54 -31.74 12.02 46.03
C ILE A 54 -31.54 10.56 45.65
N ASP A 55 -32.32 9.64 46.24
CA ASP A 55 -32.24 8.21 45.93
C ASP A 55 -32.57 7.92 44.47
N ARG A 56 -33.55 8.62 43.91
CA ARG A 56 -33.92 8.50 42.49
C ARG A 56 -32.79 9.02 41.58
N ALA A 57 -32.19 10.16 41.93
CA ALA A 57 -31.05 10.71 41.21
C ALA A 57 -29.83 9.77 41.26
N MET A 58 -29.51 9.23 42.45
CA MET A 58 -28.41 8.27 42.62
C MET A 58 -28.65 6.97 41.83
N LYS A 59 -29.88 6.44 41.82
CA LYS A 59 -30.24 5.27 41.01
C LYS A 59 -30.10 5.53 39.51
N ASN A 60 -30.49 6.72 39.05
CA ASN A 60 -30.34 7.10 37.64
C ASN A 60 -28.86 7.25 37.26
N ILE A 61 -28.06 7.97 38.06
CA ILE A 61 -26.61 8.11 37.83
C ILE A 61 -25.93 6.74 37.81
N SER A 62 -26.28 5.86 38.75
CA SER A 62 -25.72 4.51 38.82
C SER A 62 -26.04 3.71 37.55
N ARG A 63 -27.26 3.85 37.02
CA ARG A 63 -27.68 3.19 35.78
C ARG A 63 -26.93 3.72 34.57
N GLU A 64 -26.79 5.04 34.46
CA GLU A 64 -26.05 5.68 33.37
C GLU A 64 -24.56 5.31 33.40
N LEU A 65 -23.94 5.32 34.58
CA LEU A 65 -22.54 4.88 34.75
C LEU A 65 -22.35 3.42 34.36
N ASN A 66 -23.30 2.54 34.70
CA ASN A 66 -23.24 1.14 34.29
C ASN A 66 -23.38 0.98 32.77
N ALA A 67 -24.30 1.70 32.14
CA ALA A 67 -24.44 1.70 30.68
C ALA A 67 -23.16 2.19 29.98
N ILE A 68 -22.59 3.29 30.47
CA ILE A 68 -21.32 3.83 29.96
C ILE A 68 -20.19 2.81 30.12
N LYS A 69 -20.11 2.13 31.26
CA LYS A 69 -19.11 1.09 31.52
C LYS A 69 -19.26 -0.08 30.55
N GLU A 70 -20.48 -0.51 30.26
CA GLU A 70 -20.75 -1.58 29.28
C GLU A 70 -20.34 -1.17 27.87
N ASP A 71 -20.69 0.05 27.44
CA ASP A 71 -20.32 0.59 26.13
C ASP A 71 -18.79 0.69 25.98
N PHE A 72 -18.09 1.17 27.00
CA PHE A 72 -16.62 1.22 26.99
C PHE A 72 -16.01 -0.18 26.91
N ASN A 73 -16.52 -1.14 27.68
CA ASN A 73 -16.01 -2.51 27.64
C ASN A 73 -16.19 -3.13 26.25
N LYS A 74 -17.34 -2.89 25.61
CA LYS A 74 -17.61 -3.34 24.25
C LYS A 74 -16.66 -2.69 23.25
N ALA A 75 -16.50 -1.36 23.30
CA ALA A 75 -15.59 -0.64 22.43
C ALA A 75 -14.12 -1.09 22.60
N ILE A 76 -13.69 -1.38 23.83
CA ILE A 76 -12.35 -1.92 24.11
C ILE A 76 -12.19 -3.32 23.50
N ALA A 77 -13.20 -4.19 23.61
CA ALA A 77 -13.16 -5.52 23.02
C ALA A 77 -13.07 -5.45 21.49
N ASP A 78 -13.90 -4.63 20.85
CA ASP A 78 -13.89 -4.43 19.40
C ASP A 78 -12.55 -3.86 18.92
N LEU A 79 -11.98 -2.89 19.66
CA LEU A 79 -10.69 -2.31 19.33
C LEU A 79 -9.55 -3.34 19.46
N ARG A 80 -9.59 -4.21 20.47
CA ARG A 80 -8.61 -5.29 20.63
C ARG A 80 -8.64 -6.25 19.44
N LEU A 81 -9.83 -6.67 19.01
CA LEU A 81 -9.99 -7.52 17.84
C LEU A 81 -9.43 -6.85 16.58
N SER A 82 -9.78 -5.59 16.35
CA SER A 82 -9.29 -4.83 15.20
C SER A 82 -7.76 -4.67 15.21
N VAL A 83 -7.16 -4.41 16.37
CA VAL A 83 -5.71 -4.33 16.53
C VAL A 83 -5.04 -5.68 16.22
N ASP A 84 -5.63 -6.79 16.67
CA ASP A 84 -5.07 -8.11 16.43
C ASP A 84 -5.21 -8.56 14.97
N ASP A 85 -6.30 -8.17 14.30
CA ASP A 85 -6.46 -8.36 12.85
C ASP A 85 -5.41 -7.53 12.07
N LEU A 86 -5.24 -6.25 12.42
CA LEU A 86 -4.23 -5.37 11.79
C LEU A 86 -2.81 -5.91 12.00
N LYS A 87 -2.49 -6.45 13.18
CA LYS A 87 -1.18 -7.08 13.44
C LYS A 87 -0.97 -8.31 12.57
N ARG A 88 -2.00 -9.15 12.41
CA ARG A 88 -1.94 -10.33 11.52
C ARG A 88 -1.72 -9.90 10.07
N GLU A 89 -2.49 -8.95 9.58
CA GLU A 89 -2.36 -8.42 8.22
C GLU A 89 -0.97 -7.81 7.98
N THR A 90 -0.48 -7.00 8.92
CA THR A 90 0.86 -6.41 8.85
C THR A 90 1.95 -7.49 8.80
N LYS A 91 1.82 -8.57 9.56
CA LYS A 91 2.77 -9.69 9.53
C LYS A 91 2.74 -10.38 8.17
N THR A 92 1.56 -10.66 7.63
CA THR A 92 1.38 -11.28 6.31
C THR A 92 1.98 -10.41 5.20
N LEU A 93 1.69 -9.11 5.21
CA LEU A 93 2.23 -8.15 4.24
C LEU A 93 3.76 -8.07 4.31
N LYS A 94 4.34 -8.05 5.52
CA LYS A 94 5.80 -8.07 5.68
C LYS A 94 6.44 -9.32 5.06
N GLU A 95 5.82 -10.48 5.27
CA GLU A 95 6.31 -11.74 4.68
C GLU A 95 6.20 -11.73 3.15
N GLN A 96 5.08 -11.25 2.61
CA GLN A 96 4.90 -11.09 1.17
C GLN A 96 5.93 -10.13 0.56
N CYS A 97 6.16 -8.98 1.19
CA CYS A 97 7.18 -8.02 0.74
C CYS A 97 8.58 -8.65 0.74
N LYS A 98 8.92 -9.42 1.78
CA LYS A 98 10.20 -10.13 1.85
C LYS A 98 10.36 -11.14 0.71
N ASN A 99 9.36 -11.99 0.50
CA ASN A 99 9.35 -12.98 -0.59
C ASN A 99 9.48 -12.32 -1.96
N LEU A 100 8.72 -11.25 -2.21
CA LEU A 100 8.83 -10.48 -3.46
C LEU A 100 10.21 -9.87 -3.63
N THR A 101 10.80 -9.33 -2.57
CA THR A 101 12.16 -8.76 -2.61
C THR A 101 13.19 -9.83 -2.97
N ASP A 102 13.12 -11.00 -2.33
CA ASP A 102 14.01 -12.13 -2.61
C ASP A 102 13.86 -12.61 -4.07
N ARG A 103 12.62 -12.68 -4.57
CA ARG A 103 12.33 -13.09 -5.93
C ARG A 103 12.83 -12.08 -6.97
N VAL A 104 12.68 -10.79 -6.71
CA VAL A 104 13.24 -9.73 -7.57
C VAL A 104 14.76 -9.85 -7.62
N ARG A 105 15.43 -10.00 -6.48
CA ARG A 105 16.88 -10.18 -6.42
C ARG A 105 17.34 -11.38 -7.26
N ILE A 106 16.70 -12.54 -7.10
CA ILE A 106 17.03 -13.75 -7.87
C ILE A 106 16.88 -13.48 -9.38
N LEU A 107 15.79 -12.84 -9.79
CA LEU A 107 15.55 -12.52 -11.20
C LEU A 107 16.60 -11.54 -11.76
N GLU A 108 17.05 -10.57 -10.96
CA GLU A 108 18.12 -9.65 -11.35
C GLU A 108 19.47 -10.37 -11.49
N GLU A 109 19.81 -11.26 -10.55
CA GLU A 109 20.99 -12.11 -10.62
C GLU A 109 20.95 -13.01 -11.87
N ASP A 110 19.83 -13.69 -12.13
CA ASP A 110 19.66 -14.54 -13.31
C ASP A 110 19.75 -13.75 -14.61
N LYS A 111 19.16 -12.55 -14.66
CA LYS A 111 19.25 -11.67 -15.83
C LYS A 111 20.72 -11.35 -16.15
N THR A 112 21.48 -10.86 -15.17
CA THR A 112 22.90 -10.52 -15.38
C THR A 112 23.74 -11.74 -15.76
N ARG A 113 23.44 -12.90 -15.15
CA ARG A 113 24.08 -14.18 -15.50
C ARG A 113 23.80 -14.56 -16.95
N HIS A 114 22.54 -14.51 -17.38
CA HIS A 114 22.16 -14.84 -18.74
C HIS A 114 22.76 -13.89 -19.78
N GLU A 115 22.77 -12.58 -19.50
CA GLU A 115 23.45 -11.60 -20.36
C GLU A 115 24.95 -11.93 -20.51
N SER A 116 25.62 -12.30 -19.42
CA SER A 116 27.03 -12.73 -19.47
C SER A 116 27.23 -14.00 -20.32
N LEU A 117 26.36 -15.00 -20.15
CA LEU A 117 26.41 -16.26 -20.90
C LEU A 117 26.15 -16.03 -22.39
N ILE A 118 25.16 -15.22 -22.74
CA ILE A 118 24.85 -14.85 -24.13
C ILE A 118 26.05 -14.16 -24.77
N ASN A 119 26.64 -13.18 -24.10
CA ASN A 119 27.83 -12.49 -24.61
C ASN A 119 29.02 -13.45 -24.80
N LYS A 120 29.23 -14.39 -23.89
CA LYS A 120 30.27 -15.42 -24.04
C LYS A 120 29.98 -16.33 -25.23
N GLN A 121 28.74 -16.76 -25.39
CA GLN A 121 28.33 -17.63 -26.49
C GLN A 121 28.44 -16.93 -27.85
N GLU A 122 28.03 -15.67 -27.94
CA GLU A 122 28.17 -14.84 -29.13
C GLU A 122 29.64 -14.69 -29.52
N ARG A 123 30.52 -14.36 -28.56
CA ARG A 123 31.97 -14.25 -28.78
C ARG A 123 32.58 -15.58 -29.21
N PHE A 124 32.15 -16.69 -28.61
CA PHE A 124 32.63 -18.02 -28.99
C PHE A 124 32.23 -18.36 -30.42
N SER A 125 30.97 -18.12 -30.80
CA SER A 125 30.47 -18.35 -32.16
C SER A 125 31.19 -17.50 -33.21
N ARG A 126 31.64 -16.28 -32.84
CA ARG A 126 32.36 -15.38 -33.74
C ARG A 126 33.88 -15.52 -33.66
N ARG A 127 34.42 -16.41 -32.83
CA ARG A 127 35.86 -16.49 -32.56
C ARG A 127 36.71 -16.69 -33.81
N ASN A 128 36.17 -17.41 -34.80
CA ASN A 128 36.84 -17.68 -36.06
C ASN A 128 36.31 -16.81 -37.22
N ASN A 129 35.42 -15.85 -36.93
CA ASN A 129 34.88 -14.95 -37.94
C ASN A 129 35.83 -13.77 -38.15
N LEU A 130 36.23 -13.54 -39.39
CA LEU A 130 36.96 -12.35 -39.79
C LEU A 130 35.98 -11.30 -40.32
N ARG A 131 36.14 -10.04 -39.90
CA ARG A 131 35.37 -8.92 -40.43
C ARG A 131 36.29 -8.03 -41.27
N LEU A 132 36.00 -7.91 -42.55
CA LEU A 132 36.64 -6.96 -43.45
C LEU A 132 35.87 -5.63 -43.38
N VAL A 133 36.56 -4.53 -43.08
CA VAL A 133 35.97 -3.19 -42.92
C VAL A 133 36.69 -2.23 -43.86
N GLY A 134 35.95 -1.35 -44.53
CA GLY A 134 36.52 -0.36 -45.46
C GLY A 134 36.70 -0.85 -46.90
N VAL A 135 36.23 -2.05 -47.22
CA VAL A 135 36.15 -2.54 -48.60
C VAL A 135 34.89 -1.95 -49.26
N PRO A 136 35.00 -1.24 -50.39
CA PRO A 136 33.84 -0.72 -51.12
C PRO A 136 32.97 -1.87 -51.62
N THR A 137 31.65 -1.71 -51.58
CA THR A 137 30.70 -2.74 -52.01
C THR A 137 30.20 -2.43 -53.42
N THR A 138 30.32 -3.40 -54.31
CA THR A 138 29.83 -3.38 -55.69
C THR A 138 28.93 -4.60 -55.95
N GLU A 139 28.00 -4.48 -56.90
CA GLU A 139 27.05 -5.57 -57.20
C GLU A 139 27.76 -6.71 -57.96
N GLY A 140 27.53 -7.95 -57.54
CA GLY A 140 28.11 -9.14 -58.17
C GLY A 140 29.52 -9.51 -57.70
N GLU A 141 29.98 -8.98 -56.56
CA GLU A 141 31.29 -9.28 -56.00
C GLU A 141 31.47 -10.75 -55.57
N ASP A 142 32.66 -11.30 -55.84
CA ASP A 142 33.13 -12.53 -55.22
C ASP A 142 33.86 -12.20 -53.91
N CYS A 143 33.10 -12.24 -52.80
CA CYS A 143 33.61 -12.00 -51.45
C CYS A 143 34.82 -12.89 -51.08
N MET A 144 34.91 -14.10 -51.64
CA MET A 144 36.02 -15.02 -51.37
C MET A 144 37.28 -14.64 -52.15
N ALA A 145 37.14 -14.11 -53.37
CA ALA A 145 38.27 -13.55 -54.11
C ALA A 145 38.85 -12.33 -53.40
N ILE A 146 37.99 -11.40 -53.00
CA ILE A 146 38.39 -10.18 -52.26
C ILE A 146 39.08 -10.55 -50.94
N ALA A 147 38.52 -11.48 -50.17
CA ALA A 147 39.12 -11.93 -48.92
C ALA A 147 40.50 -12.58 -49.13
N ARG A 148 40.68 -13.37 -50.20
CA ARG A 148 41.97 -13.99 -50.54
C ARG A 148 43.04 -12.95 -50.89
N GLU A 149 42.68 -11.93 -51.65
CA GLU A 149 43.58 -10.85 -52.05
C GLU A 149 44.08 -10.07 -50.83
N ILE A 150 43.16 -9.61 -49.97
CA ILE A 150 43.50 -8.85 -48.75
C ILE A 150 44.37 -9.68 -47.79
N LEU A 151 44.05 -10.96 -47.62
CA LEU A 151 44.85 -11.84 -46.75
C LEU A 151 46.24 -12.13 -47.32
N ALA A 152 46.36 -12.25 -48.64
CA ALA A 152 47.65 -12.41 -49.30
C ALA A 152 48.53 -11.16 -49.16
N GLU A 153 47.95 -9.96 -49.31
CA GLU A 153 48.63 -8.69 -49.08
C GLU A 153 49.13 -8.56 -47.63
N ALA A 154 48.32 -9.02 -46.66
CA ALA A 154 48.70 -9.06 -45.25
C ALA A 154 49.73 -10.16 -44.90
N GLY A 155 50.22 -10.93 -45.88
CA GLY A 155 51.27 -11.94 -45.71
C GLY A 155 50.78 -13.30 -45.20
N TYR A 156 49.47 -13.57 -45.22
CA TYR A 156 48.94 -14.88 -44.86
C TYR A 156 49.06 -15.85 -46.05
N PRO A 157 49.69 -17.02 -45.87
CA PRO A 157 49.83 -18.00 -46.95
C PRO A 157 48.47 -18.52 -47.40
N THR A 158 48.32 -18.76 -48.70
CA THR A 158 47.10 -19.26 -49.35
C THR A 158 46.82 -20.72 -48.96
N ALA A 159 46.34 -20.93 -47.74
CA ALA A 159 45.80 -22.23 -47.34
C ALA A 159 44.55 -22.55 -48.18
N LYS A 160 44.30 -23.84 -48.44
CA LYS A 160 43.11 -24.31 -49.17
C LYS A 160 41.83 -23.94 -48.39
N TRP A 161 41.23 -22.81 -48.72
CA TRP A 161 39.95 -22.36 -48.15
C TRP A 161 38.84 -23.28 -48.64
N ARG A 162 38.30 -24.11 -47.73
CA ARG A 162 37.17 -24.98 -48.03
C ARG A 162 35.89 -24.16 -47.85
N GLY A 163 35.23 -23.80 -48.94
CA GLY A 163 33.93 -23.14 -48.88
C GLY A 163 32.89 -24.13 -48.35
N LEU A 164 32.44 -23.92 -47.11
CA LEU A 164 31.20 -24.55 -46.63
C LEU A 164 30.04 -23.75 -47.20
N ILE A 165 29.67 -24.06 -48.44
CA ILE A 165 28.37 -23.69 -48.99
C ILE A 165 27.41 -24.82 -48.59
N GLY A 166 26.43 -24.50 -47.74
CA GLY A 166 25.25 -25.34 -47.51
C GLY A 166 25.23 -26.15 -46.22
N MET A 167 24.61 -25.59 -45.17
CA MET A 167 23.67 -26.34 -44.33
C MET A 167 22.54 -25.39 -43.96
N GLY A 168 21.44 -25.52 -44.70
CA GLY A 168 20.23 -24.75 -44.57
C GLY A 168 19.15 -25.39 -45.43
N GLU A 169 18.72 -26.59 -45.04
CA GLU A 169 17.31 -27.05 -44.99
C GLU A 169 17.18 -28.00 -43.78
#